data_AF-A0A967JYH2-F1
#
_entry.id   AF-A0A967JYH2-F1
#
_cell.length_a   1.000
_cell.length_b   1.000
_cell.length_c   1.000
_cell.angle_alpha   90.00
_cell.angle_beta   90.00
_cell.angle_gamma   90.00
#
_symmetry.space_group_name_H-M   'P 1'
#
loop_
_entity.id
_entity.type
_entity.pdbx_description
1 polymer ?
#
loop_
_entity_poly.entity_id
_entity_poly.type
_entity_poly.pdbx_seq_one_letter_code
_entity_poly.pdbx_strand_id
1 'polypeptide(L)'
;VQDEITSTVVSTLAGRVEATQIVRARKAGPQRLAAYDYLLRGKDHHHRFTADDCATCIEMFEHAIDHDPDYAVAHAWLACGLGQAMV
;
A
#
# COMPACT_ATOMS: atom_id res chain seq x y z
N VAL A 1 27.81 7.05 9.29
CA VAL A 1 27.41 8.47 9.48
C VAL A 1 26.39 8.96 8.44
N GLN A 2 26.30 8.40 7.22
CA GLN A 2 25.23 8.74 6.25
C GLN A 2 23.95 7.87 6.36
N ASP A 3 24.06 6.66 6.90
CA ASP A 3 22.91 5.74 6.96
C ASP A 3 21.89 6.10 8.05
N GLU A 4 22.33 6.65 9.18
CA GLU A 4 21.42 7.03 10.28
C GLU A 4 20.55 8.26 9.93
N ILE A 5 21.11 9.24 9.21
CA ILE A 5 20.36 10.42 8.77
C ILE A 5 19.38 10.01 7.67
N THR A 6 19.80 9.18 6.71
CA THR A 6 18.92 8.65 5.66
C THR A 6 17.79 7.83 6.27
N SER A 7 18.07 6.93 7.21
CA SER A 7 17.06 6.12 7.89
C SER A 7 16.06 6.96 8.69
N THR A 8 16.53 7.97 9.42
CA THR A 8 15.68 8.86 10.23
C THR A 8 14.79 9.74 9.35
N VAL A 9 15.34 10.30 8.27
CA VAL A 9 14.59 11.12 7.32
C VAL A 9 13.56 10.28 6.57
N VAL A 10 13.95 9.08 6.10
CA VAL A 10 13.04 8.15 5.40
C VAL A 10 11.91 7.70 6.31
N SER A 11 12.21 7.32 7.56
CA SER A 11 11.19 6.90 8.54
C SER A 11 10.22 8.04 8.88
N THR A 12 10.74 9.26 9.06
CA THR A 12 9.91 10.45 9.33
C THR A 12 9.05 10.82 8.12
N LEU A 13 9.61 10.73 6.91
CA LEU A 13 8.92 11.08 5.68
C LEU A 13 7.84 10.06 5.35
N ALA A 14 8.13 8.76 5.44
CA ALA A 14 7.17 7.69 5.25
C ALA A 14 5.99 7.81 6.22
N GLY A 15 6.26 8.03 7.51
CA GLY A 15 5.20 8.23 8.52
C GLY A 15 4.36 9.48 8.25
N ARG A 16 4.95 10.58 7.78
CA ARG A 16 4.20 11.78 7.38
C ARG A 16 3.34 11.53 6.15
N VAL A 17 3.88 10.86 5.13
CA VAL A 17 3.12 10.52 3.91
C VAL A 17 1.91 9.66 4.27
N GLU A 18 2.09 8.62 5.09
CA GLU A 18 0.97 7.78 5.55
C GLU A 18 -0.07 8.56 6.35
N ALA A 19 0.35 9.41 7.28
CA ALA A 19 -0.58 10.27 8.03
C ALA A 19 -1.40 11.18 7.10
N THR A 20 -0.78 11.75 6.06
CA THR A 20 -1.53 12.56 5.09
C THR A 20 -2.51 11.73 4.26
N GLN A 21 -2.17 10.50 3.89
CA GLN A 21 -3.07 9.61 3.17
C GLN A 21 -4.26 9.20 4.06
N ILE A 22 -4.04 8.90 5.34
CA ILE A 22 -5.12 8.60 6.30
C ILE A 22 -6.08 9.78 6.43
N VAL A 23 -5.56 11.00 6.57
CA VAL A 23 -6.42 12.20 6.66
C VAL A 23 -7.23 12.41 5.39
N ARG A 24 -6.61 12.23 4.21
CA ARG A 24 -7.30 12.31 2.92
C ARG A 24 -8.38 11.23 2.78
N ALA A 25 -8.06 10.00 3.16
CA ALA A 25 -8.99 8.87 3.11
C ALA A 25 -10.20 9.10 4.03
N ARG A 26 -9.96 9.53 5.28
CA ARG A 26 -11.03 9.89 6.22
C ARG A 26 -11.91 11.02 5.70
N LYS A 27 -11.34 12.02 5.01
CA LYS A 27 -12.11 13.13 4.41
C LYS A 27 -12.93 12.69 3.20
N ALA A 28 -12.43 11.74 2.42
CA ALA A 28 -13.11 11.20 1.24
C ALA A 28 -14.28 10.24 1.59
N GLY A 29 -14.28 9.67 2.80
CA GLY A 29 -15.37 8.88 3.35
C GLY A 29 -15.01 7.42 3.63
N PRO A 30 -15.97 6.62 4.17
CA PRO A 30 -15.70 5.27 4.66
C PRO A 30 -15.17 4.30 3.60
N GLN A 31 -15.64 4.39 2.36
CA GLN A 31 -15.20 3.55 1.25
C GLN A 31 -13.71 3.76 0.94
N ARG A 32 -13.27 5.02 0.82
CA ARG A 32 -11.85 5.37 0.62
C ARG A 32 -10.97 4.92 1.79
N LEU A 33 -11.51 4.96 3.02
CA LEU A 33 -10.79 4.51 4.21
C LEU A 33 -10.61 2.99 4.22
N ALA A 34 -11.64 2.22 3.85
CA ALA A 34 -11.53 0.78 3.69
C ALA A 34 -10.53 0.42 2.58
N ALA A 35 -10.61 1.10 1.43
CA ALA A 35 -9.67 0.92 0.33
C ALA A 35 -8.21 1.19 0.75
N TYR A 36 -7.99 2.19 1.61
CA TYR A 36 -6.67 2.49 2.16
C TYR A 36 -6.15 1.41 3.12
N ASP A 37 -7.01 0.81 3.94
CA ASP A 37 -6.63 -0.31 4.82
C ASP A 37 -6.16 -1.52 4.01
N TYR A 38 -6.95 -1.92 3.01
CA TYR A 38 -6.58 -2.98 2.08
C TYR A 38 -5.26 -2.69 1.36
N LEU A 39 -5.05 -1.46 0.88
CA LEU A 39 -3.80 -1.04 0.26
C LEU A 39 -2.59 -1.24 1.21
N LEU A 40 -2.71 -0.86 2.49
CA LEU A 40 -1.62 -1.00 3.45
C LEU A 40 -1.30 -2.47 3.73
N ARG A 41 -2.33 -3.31 3.91
CA ARG A 41 -2.17 -4.75 4.11
C ARG A 41 -1.50 -5.41 2.90
N GLY A 42 -1.92 -5.04 1.69
CA GLY A 42 -1.29 -5.53 0.46
C GLY A 42 0.20 -5.15 0.38
N LYS A 43 0.57 -3.91 0.73
CA LYS A 43 1.98 -3.48 0.73
C LYS A 43 2.83 -4.24 1.75
N ASP A 44 2.28 -4.54 2.92
CA ASP A 44 2.99 -5.35 3.93
C ASP A 44 3.30 -6.76 3.40
N HIS A 45 2.29 -7.43 2.80
CA HIS A 45 2.48 -8.75 2.18
C HIS A 45 3.44 -8.69 0.99
N HIS A 46 3.31 -7.70 0.11
CA HIS A 46 4.20 -7.54 -1.05
C HIS A 46 5.69 -7.51 -0.63
N HIS A 47 6.04 -6.82 0.47
CA HIS A 47 7.43 -6.73 0.94
C HIS A 47 7.99 -8.03 1.54
N ARG A 48 7.19 -9.09 1.72
CA ARG A 48 7.64 -10.37 2.27
C ARG A 48 8.19 -11.34 1.21
N PHE A 49 7.93 -11.08 -0.08
CA PHE A 49 8.51 -11.83 -1.21
C PHE A 49 8.33 -13.37 -1.17
N THR A 50 7.24 -13.87 -0.56
CA THR A 50 6.87 -15.29 -0.66
C THR A 50 5.74 -15.48 -1.66
N ALA A 51 5.60 -16.67 -2.24
CA ALA A 51 4.52 -16.96 -3.19
C ALA A 51 3.12 -16.74 -2.56
N ASP A 52 2.94 -17.20 -1.31
CA ASP A 52 1.68 -17.04 -0.57
C ASP A 52 1.40 -15.56 -0.26
N ASP A 53 2.43 -14.79 0.11
CA ASP A 53 2.28 -13.35 0.35
C ASP A 53 2.05 -12.58 -0.97
N CYS A 54 2.56 -13.05 -2.11
CA CYS A 54 2.23 -12.46 -3.41
C CYS A 54 0.76 -12.65 -3.76
N ALA A 55 0.22 -13.86 -3.56
CA ALA A 55 -1.20 -14.11 -3.77
C ALA A 55 -2.06 -13.23 -2.83
N THR A 56 -1.66 -13.15 -1.56
CA THR A 56 -2.37 -12.33 -0.56
C THR A 56 -2.29 -10.82 -0.90
N CYS A 57 -1.15 -10.31 -1.37
CA CYS A 57 -1.04 -8.90 -1.71
C CYS A 57 -1.92 -8.51 -2.89
N ILE A 58 -2.01 -9.37 -3.91
CA ILE A 58 -2.89 -9.21 -5.06
C ILE A 58 -4.35 -9.12 -4.61
N GLU A 59 -4.81 -10.07 -3.79
CA GLU A 59 -6.19 -10.07 -3.26
C GLU A 59 -6.50 -8.79 -2.48
N MET A 60 -5.56 -8.32 -1.65
CA MET A 60 -5.75 -7.06 -0.91
C MET A 60 -5.84 -5.85 -1.85
N PHE A 61 -5.04 -5.80 -2.93
CA PHE A 61 -5.13 -4.70 -3.90
C PHE A 61 -6.42 -4.74 -4.72
N GLU A 62 -6.92 -5.93 -5.07
CA GLU A 62 -8.24 -6.10 -5.70
C GLU A 62 -9.36 -5.59 -4.79
N HIS A 63 -9.35 -5.96 -3.50
CA HIS A 63 -10.31 -5.42 -2.54
C HIS A 63 -10.20 -3.90 -2.37
N ALA A 64 -9.00 -3.32 -2.43
CA ALA A 64 -8.84 -1.88 -2.42
C ALA A 64 -9.53 -1.22 -3.63
N ILE A 65 -9.44 -1.82 -4.81
CA ILE A 65 -10.08 -1.36 -6.04
C ILE A 65 -11.60 -1.55 -5.97
N ASP A 66 -12.10 -2.65 -5.42
CA ASP A 66 -13.55 -2.86 -5.26
C ASP A 66 -14.21 -1.78 -4.40
N HIS A 67 -13.49 -1.30 -3.37
CA HIS A 67 -13.98 -0.25 -2.49
C HIS A 67 -13.83 1.15 -3.07
N ASP A 68 -12.82 1.36 -3.91
CA ASP A 68 -12.61 2.62 -4.62
C ASP A 68 -12.00 2.34 -6.01
N PRO A 69 -12.85 2.19 -7.04
CA PRO A 69 -12.41 1.87 -8.39
C PRO A 69 -11.44 2.89 -8.99
N ASP A 70 -11.52 4.15 -8.54
CA ASP A 70 -10.66 5.25 -8.97
C ASP A 70 -9.38 5.38 -8.12
N TYR A 71 -9.09 4.42 -7.24
CA TYR A 71 -7.89 4.45 -6.42
C TYR A 71 -6.63 4.09 -7.22
N ALA A 72 -6.10 5.06 -7.96
CA ALA A 72 -4.92 4.89 -8.82
C ALA A 72 -3.72 4.20 -8.14
N VAL A 73 -3.51 4.43 -6.83
CA VAL A 73 -2.42 3.80 -6.08
C VAL A 73 -2.65 2.29 -5.92
N ALA A 74 -3.88 1.83 -5.72
CA ALA A 74 -4.20 0.41 -5.62
C ALA A 74 -3.94 -0.31 -6.95
N HIS A 75 -4.34 0.29 -8.08
CA HIS A 75 -4.04 -0.23 -9.43
C HIS A 75 -2.53 -0.36 -9.68
N ALA A 76 -1.74 0.65 -9.29
CA ALA A 76 -0.29 0.60 -9.45
C ALA A 76 0.34 -0.54 -8.63
N TRP A 77 -0.10 -0.73 -7.39
CA TRP A 77 0.40 -1.80 -6.53
C TRP A 77 -0.07 -3.19 -6.96
N LEU A 78 -1.27 -3.32 -7.52
CA LEU A 78 -1.73 -4.56 -8.14
C LEU A 78 -0.80 -4.98 -9.29
N ALA A 79 -0.41 -4.04 -10.15
CA ALA A 79 0.56 -4.32 -11.22
C ALA A 79 1.92 -4.78 -10.65
N CYS A 80 2.39 -4.18 -9.56
CA CYS A 80 3.62 -4.62 -8.88
C CYS A 80 3.49 -6.04 -8.31
N GLY A 81 2.38 -6.35 -7.62
CA GLY A 81 2.12 -7.67 -7.06
C GLY A 81 2.04 -8.77 -8.14
N LEU A 82 1.36 -8.50 -9.24
CA LEU A 82 1.31 -9.39 -10.41
C LEU A 82 2.70 -9.63 -10.99
N GLY A 83 3.51 -8.58 -11.13
CA GLY A 83 4.89 -8.69 -11.59
C GLY A 83 5.76 -9.54 -10.66
N GLN A 84 5.60 -9.38 -9.34
CA GLN A 84 6.34 -10.16 -8.35
C GLN A 84 5.97 -11.65 -8.37
N ALA A 85 4.70 -11.98 -8.62
CA ALA A 85 4.24 -13.36 -8.73
C ALA A 85 4.74 -14.10 -9.98
N MET A 86 5.29 -13.38 -10.97
CA MET A 86 5.83 -13.95 -12.21
C MET A 86 7.30 -14.36 -12.11
N VAL A 87 8.00 -14.01 -11.01
CA VAL A 87 9.43 -14.26 -10.78
C VAL A 87 9.62 -15.42 -9.82
#